data_AF-A0A5S9M9V2-F1
#
_entry.id   AF-A0A5S9M9V2-F1
#
_cell.length_a   1.000
_cell.length_b   1.000
_cell.length_c   1.000
_cell.angle_alpha   90.00
_cell.angle_beta   90.00
_cell.angle_gamma   90.00
#
_symmetry.space_group_name_H-M   'P 1'
#
loop_
_entity.id
_entity.type
_entity.pdbx_description
1 polymer ?
#
loop_
_entity_poly.entity_id
_entity_poly.type
_entity_poly.pdbx_seq_one_letter_code
_entity_poly.pdbx_strand_id
1 'polypeptide(L)' 'MKAHLFVTCLIDTMQPNVGKATVEVLERLGVEVEFPETQVCCGQPAFNSGYTKKRQSKQRKT' A
#
# COMPACT_ATOMS: atom_id res chain seq x y z
N MET A 1 5.40 6.22 18.08
CA MET A 1 6.03 6.03 16.75
C MET A 1 4.95 6.26 15.70
N LYS A 2 5.24 6.87 14.56
CA LYS A 2 4.23 7.18 13.51
C LYS A 2 4.62 6.55 12.18
N ALA A 3 3.64 5.97 11.47
CA ALA A 3 3.85 5.28 10.21
C ALA A 3 2.72 5.56 9.21
N HIS A 4 3.06 5.67 7.93
CA HIS A 4 2.09 5.73 6.84
C HIS A 4 1.93 4.33 6.27
N LEU A 5 0.71 3.78 6.31
CA LEU A 5 0.44 2.44 5.82
C LEU A 5 0.17 2.46 4.32
N PHE A 6 1.15 2.02 3.51
CA PHE A 6 0.96 1.81 2.08
C PHE A 6 0.19 0.52 1.79
N VAL A 7 -1.10 0.64 1.49
CA VAL A 7 -1.94 -0.52 1.17
C VAL A 7 -1.93 -0.74 -0.34
N THR A 8 -1.50 -1.94 -0.76
CA THR A 8 -1.49 -2.29 -2.18
C THR A 8 -2.91 -2.62 -2.66
N CYS A 9 -3.14 -2.52 -3.97
CA CYS A 9 -4.42 -2.89 -4.58
C CYS A 9 -4.84 -4.34 -4.29
N LEU A 10 -3.88 -5.25 -4.06
CA LEU A 10 -4.19 -6.64 -3.70
C LEU A 10 -4.86 -6.71 -2.33
N ILE A 11 -4.31 -6.01 -1.34
CA ILE A 11 -4.89 -5.99 0.01
C ILE A 11 -6.19 -5.20 0.01
N ASP A 12 -6.22 -4.03 -0.61
CA ASP A 12 -7.39 -3.16 -0.60
C ASP A 12 -8.60 -3.80 -1.30
N THR A 13 -8.39 -4.38 -2.48
CA THR A 13 -9.50 -4.93 -3.30
C THR A 13 -9.77 -6.40 -3.03
N MET A 14 -8.74 -7.23 -2.81
CA MET A 14 -8.92 -8.68 -2.73
C MET A 14 -8.94 -9.20 -1.29
N GLN A 15 -8.15 -8.62 -0.38
CA GLN A 15 -7.98 -9.11 1.00
C GLN A 15 -8.06 -7.98 2.05
N PRO A 16 -9.17 -7.20 2.10
CA PRO A 16 -9.26 -5.99 2.93
C PRO A 16 -9.12 -6.26 4.43
N ASN A 17 -9.51 -7.46 4.88
CA ASN A 17 -9.38 -7.85 6.28
C ASN A 17 -7.92 -7.95 6.73
N VAL A 18 -6.98 -8.26 5.83
CA VAL A 18 -5.54 -8.28 6.13
C VAL A 18 -5.04 -6.86 6.41
N GLY A 19 -5.52 -5.86 5.65
CA GLY A 19 -5.20 -4.46 5.88
C GLY A 19 -5.68 -3.99 7.26
N LYS A 20 -6.94 -4.32 7.62
CA LYS A 20 -7.51 -4.00 8.93
C LYS A 20 -6.75 -4.66 10.08
N ALA A 21 -6.45 -5.96 9.96
CA ALA A 21 -5.68 -6.68 10.98
C ALA A 21 -4.26 -6.11 11.14
N THR A 22 -3.65 -5.61 10.06
CA THR A 22 -2.34 -4.94 10.11
C THR A 22 -2.41 -3.67 10.93
N VAL A 23 -3.42 -2.82 10.71
CA VAL A 23 -3.66 -1.61 11.51
C VAL A 23 -3.84 -1.98 12.99
N GLU A 24 -4.69 -2.95 13.28
CA GLU A 24 -5.01 -3.38 14.65
C GLU A 24 -3.76 -3.86 15.42
N VAL A 25 -2.88 -4.60 14.77
CA VAL A 25 -1.61 -5.05 15.37
C VAL A 25 -0.66 -3.87 15.62
N LEU A 26 -0.55 -2.95 14.66
CA LEU A 26 0.34 -1.79 14.78
C LEU A 26 -0.11 -0.84 15.89
N GLU A 27 -1.41 -0.55 15.96
CA GLU A 27 -1.98 0.31 17.01
C GLU A 27 -1.80 -0.31 18.41
N ARG A 28 -1.97 -1.63 18.55
CA ARG A 28 -1.69 -2.34 19.81
C ARG A 28 -0.25 -2.22 20.28
N LEU A 29 0.69 -2.04 19.35
CA LEU A 29 2.11 -1.83 19.64
C LEU A 29 2.45 -0.34 19.87
N GLY A 30 1.45 0.56 19.89
CA GLY A 30 1.66 1.99 20.10
C GLY A 30 2.16 2.74 18.87
N VAL A 31 1.93 2.18 17.66
CA VAL A 31 2.19 2.88 16.40
C VAL A 31 0.95 3.67 15.99
N GLU A 32 1.11 4.97 15.77
CA GLU A 32 0.10 5.81 15.13
C GLU A 32 0.14 5.54 13.62
N VAL A 33 -0.94 4.98 13.08
CA VAL A 33 -1.03 4.60 11.67
C VAL A 33 -1.85 5.61 10.90
N GLU A 34 -1.26 6.19 9.86
CA GLU A 34 -1.98 7.04 8.91
C GLU A 34 -2.14 6.35 7.56
N PHE A 35 -3.29 6.56 6.92
CA PHE A 35 -3.57 6.08 5.58
C PHE A 35 -3.81 7.29 4.64
N PRO A 36 -2.79 7.72 3.87
CA PRO A 36 -2.95 8.85 2.95
C PRO A 36 -3.96 8.57 1.83
N GLU A 37 -4.92 9.47 1.63
CA GLU A 37 -5.90 9.38 0.53
C GLU A 37 -5.27 9.45 -0.87
N THR A 38 -4.07 10.01 -0.96
CA THR A 38 -3.35 10.26 -2.22
C THR A 38 -2.41 9.13 -2.62
N GLN A 39 -2.59 7.92 -2.08
CA GLN A 39 -1.78 6.77 -2.46
C GLN A 39 -1.87 6.45 -3.95
N VAL A 40 -0.70 6.19 -4.54
CA VAL A 40 -0.57 5.86 -5.96
C VAL A 40 -0.23 4.39 -6.15
N CYS A 41 -0.59 3.86 -7.31
CA CYS A 41 -0.32 2.46 -7.67
C CYS A 41 1.19 2.14 -7.65
N CYS A 42 1.58 1.07 -6.96
CA CYS A 42 2.95 0.57 -6.95
C CYS A 42 3.42 -0.01 -8.30
N GLY A 43 2.55 -0.13 -9.30
CA GLY A 43 2.90 -0.60 -10.64
C GLY A 43 3.30 -2.08 -10.73
N GLN A 44 3.16 -2.86 -9.65
CA GLN A 44 3.66 -4.23 -9.56
C GLN A 44 3.04 -5.19 -10.59
N PRO A 45 1.72 -5.16 -10.87
CA PRO A 45 1.15 -6.02 -11.92
C PRO A 45 1.79 -5.78 -13.30
N ALA A 46 2.00 -4.53 -13.67
CA ALA A 46 2.65 -4.19 -14.95
C ALA A 46 4.11 -4.65 -14.98
N PHE A 47 4.83 -4.53 -13.87
CA PHE A 47 6.21 -5.02 -13.75
C PHE A 47 6.30 -6.54 -13.89
N ASN A 48 5.45 -7.28 -13.18
CA ASN A 48 5.42 -8.75 -13.21
C ASN A 48 5.08 -9.27 -14.62
N SER A 49 4.28 -8.53 -15.39
CA SER A 49 3.95 -8.85 -16.78
C SER A 49 4.99 -8.37 -17.81
N GLY A 50 6.18 -7.94 -17.38
CA GLY A 50 7.29 -7.55 -18.27
C GLY A 50 7.27 -6.10 -18.77
N TYR A 51 6.28 -5.27 -18.38
CA TYR A 51 6.20 -3.87 -18.78
C TYR A 51 6.99 -2.94 -17.85
N THR A 52 8.31 -3.15 -17.78
CA THR A 52 9.23 -2.44 -16.87
C THR A 52 9.29 -0.93 -17.08
N LYS A 53 9.17 -0.45 -18.32
CA LYS A 53 9.14 0.99 -18.65
C LYS A 53 7.81 1.66 -18.27
N LYS A 54 6.68 0.95 -18.36
CA LYS A 54 5.35 1.48 -17.98
C LYS A 54 5.15 1.56 -16.47
N ARG A 55 5.94 0.81 -15.67
CA ARG A 55 5.91 0.86 -14.20
C ARG A 55 6.13 2.27 -13.65
N GLN A 56 7.06 3.03 -14.24
CA GLN A 56 7.59 4.26 -13.66
C GLN A 56 6.60 5.44 -13.66
N SER A 57 5.59 5.45 -14.54
CA SER A 57 4.69 6.60 -14.70
C SER A 57 3.70 6.77 -13.55
N LYS A 58 3.39 5.69 -12.81
CA LYS A 58 2.39 5.70 -11.73
C LYS A 58 2.98 5.69 -10.31
N GLN A 59 4.30 5.51 -10.19
CA GLN A 59 4.97 5.24 -8.91
C GLN A 59 5.62 6.47 -8.27
N ARG A 60 5.51 7.64 -8.91
CA ARG A 60 6.07 8.90 -8.43
C ARG A 60 5.01 9.67 -7.65
N LYS A 61 4.88 9.40 -6.35
CA LYS A 61 4.28 10.24 -5.28
C LYS A 61 4.00 9.36 -4.05
N THR A 62 5.05 8.80 -3.46
CA THR A 62 5.03 8.32 -2.06
C THR A 62 5.73 9.34 -1.21
#